data_AF-A0A561SA35-F1
#
_entry.id   AF-A0A561SA35-F1
#
_cell.length_a   1.000
_cell.length_b   1.000
_cell.length_c   1.000
_cell.angle_alpha   90.00
_cell.angle_beta   90.00
_cell.angle_gamma   90.00
#
_symmetry.space_group_name_H-M   'P 1'
#
loop_
_entity.id
_entity.type
_entity.pdbx_description
1 polymer ?
#
loop_
_entity_poly.entity_id
_entity_poly.type
_entity_poly.pdbx_seq_one_letter_code
_entity_poly.pdbx_strand_id
1 'polypeptide(L)' 'MTPSQGYNQWHISSHSNGDQGGCVDVGIDAAAPEAEEMAIRDSTLQGSGPVLGFPASAVSALTSAVKTKGHRLAGGF' A
#
# COMPACT_ATOMS: atom_id res chain seq x y z
N MET A 1 3.68 9.66 -18.62
CA MET A 1 4.03 8.41 -17.94
C MET A 1 3.19 8.35 -16.68
N THR A 2 2.16 7.51 -16.64
CA THR A 2 1.33 7.33 -15.45
C THR A 2 2.14 6.58 -14.39
N PRO A 3 2.09 7.00 -13.11
CA PRO A 3 2.91 6.43 -12.03
C PRO A 3 2.69 4.91 -11.80
N SER A 4 1.68 4.30 -12.42
CA SER A 4 1.40 2.87 -12.30
C SER A 4 2.37 1.94 -13.06
N GLN A 5 3.20 2.44 -13.99
CA GLN A 5 4.06 1.57 -14.82
C GLN A 5 5.37 1.10 -14.12
N GLY A 6 5.78 1.70 -13.01
CA GLY A 6 7.03 1.33 -12.30
C GLY A 6 6.85 0.19 -11.29
N TYR A 7 5.64 0.01 -10.77
CA TYR A 7 5.37 -0.91 -9.68
C TYR A 7 4.99 -2.31 -10.19
N ASN A 8 5.85 -3.29 -9.92
CA ASN A 8 5.62 -4.70 -10.25
C ASN A 8 5.57 -5.55 -8.96
N GLN A 9 5.15 -6.81 -9.06
CA GLN A 9 5.04 -7.73 -7.90
C GLN A 9 3.97 -7.34 -6.86
N TRP A 10 2.77 -7.01 -7.33
CA TRP A 10 1.62 -6.76 -6.46
C TRP A 10 1.30 -7.98 -5.59
N HIS A 11 1.27 -7.77 -4.27
CA HIS A 11 0.79 -8.74 -3.29
C HIS A 11 -0.57 -8.31 -2.77
N ILE A 12 -1.58 -9.14 -3.07
CA ILE A 12 -2.95 -8.94 -2.60
C ILE A 12 -3.04 -9.44 -1.15
N SER A 13 -3.68 -8.68 -0.25
CA SER A 13 -3.86 -9.16 1.12
C SER A 13 -4.75 -10.40 1.18
N SER A 14 -4.48 -11.34 2.09
CA SER A 14 -5.31 -12.55 2.29
C SER A 14 -6.73 -12.23 2.80
N HIS A 15 -6.98 -11.00 3.25
CA HIS A 15 -8.29 -10.51 3.65
C HIS A 15 -9.10 -9.90 2.48
N SER A 16 -8.50 -9.81 1.30
CA SER A 16 -9.14 -9.30 0.07
C SER A 16 -9.89 -10.43 -0.66
N ASN A 17 -10.87 -11.04 0.00
CA ASN A 17 -11.69 -12.14 -0.54
C ASN A 17 -13.02 -11.67 -1.15
N GLY A 18 -13.13 -10.40 -1.55
CA GLY A 18 -14.31 -9.88 -2.28
C GLY A 18 -15.56 -9.63 -1.42
N ASP A 19 -15.70 -10.29 -0.27
CA ASP A 19 -16.89 -10.19 0.58
C ASP A 19 -16.87 -9.02 1.58
N GLN A 20 -15.72 -8.37 1.81
CA GLN A 20 -15.55 -7.41 2.92
C GLN A 20 -15.07 -6.00 2.50
N GLY A 21 -15.03 -5.67 1.20
CA GLY A 21 -14.90 -4.28 0.72
C GLY A 21 -13.62 -3.50 1.09
N GLY A 22 -12.60 -4.15 1.69
CA GLY A 22 -11.36 -3.53 2.15
C GLY A 22 -10.11 -3.96 1.37
N CYS A 23 -10.22 -4.13 0.05
CA CYS A 23 -9.15 -4.73 -0.73
C CYS A 23 -8.04 -3.74 -1.08
N VAL A 24 -6.80 -4.07 -0.67
CA VAL A 24 -5.60 -3.28 -0.94
C VAL A 24 -4.52 -4.19 -1.52
N ASP A 25 -3.87 -3.74 -2.59
CA ASP A 25 -2.64 -4.34 -3.12
C ASP A 25 -1.44 -3.50 -2.71
N VAL A 26 -0.35 -4.18 -2.34
CA VAL A 26 0.95 -3.53 -2.10
C VAL A 26 1.94 -3.99 -3.16
N GLY A 27 2.67 -3.06 -3.77
CA GLY A 27 3.69 -3.32 -4.78
C GLY A 27 5.00 -2.64 -4.44
N ILE A 28 6.08 -3.07 -5.09
CA ILE A 28 7.39 -2.43 -5.00
C ILE A 28 7.73 -1.78 -6.34
N ASP A 29 8.47 -0.68 -6.33
CA ASP A 29 8.97 -0.09 -7.57
C ASP A 29 10.06 -1.01 -8.14
N ALA A 30 9.77 -1.64 -9.27
CA ALA A 30 10.71 -2.53 -9.94
C ALA A 30 11.71 -1.77 -10.83
N ALA A 31 11.41 -0.52 -11.17
CA ALA A 31 12.33 0.36 -11.88
C ALA A 31 13.33 1.06 -10.93
N ALA A 32 12.99 1.14 -9.63
CA ALA A 32 13.84 1.73 -8.60
C ALA A 32 13.81 0.93 -7.28
N PRO A 33 14.29 -0.33 -7.25
CA PRO A 33 14.28 -1.15 -6.05
C PRO A 33 15.12 -0.57 -4.91
N GLU A 34 16.10 0.29 -5.23
CA GLU A 34 16.93 1.02 -4.28
C GLU A 34 16.26 2.26 -3.68
N ALA A 35 15.15 2.74 -4.26
CA ALA A 35 14.40 3.87 -3.74
C ALA A 35 13.64 3.52 -2.45
N GLU A 36 13.61 2.23 -2.06
CA GLU A 36 12.86 1.71 -0.92
C GLU A 36 11.41 2.21 -0.91
N GLU A 37 10.79 2.36 -2.09
CA GLU A 37 9.43 2.88 -2.22
C GLU A 37 8.43 1.72 -2.33
N MET A 38 7.35 1.83 -1.56
CA MET A 38 6.20 0.93 -1.59
C MET A 38 5.00 1.65 -2.20
N ALA A 39 4.33 0.98 -3.12
CA ALA A 39 3.07 1.44 -3.69
C ALA A 39 1.88 0.73 -3.05
N ILE A 40 0.81 1.49 -2.85
CA ILE A 40 -0.48 1.01 -2.33
C ILE A 40 -1.57 1.42 -3.33
N ARG A 41 -2.44 0.49 -3.69
CA ARG A 41 -3.62 0.76 -4.54
C ARG A 41 -4.85 -0.02 -4.08
N ASP A 42 -6.00 0.42 -4.57
CA ASP A 42 -7.26 -0.31 -4.43
C ASP A 42 -7.32 -1.48 -5.43
N SER A 43 -7.39 -2.71 -4.92
CA SER A 43 -7.45 -3.92 -5.74
C SER A 43 -8.74 -3.99 -6.56
N THR A 44 -9.84 -3.42 -6.06
CA THR A 44 -11.16 -3.49 -6.71
C THR A 44 -11.22 -2.75 -8.02
N LEU A 45 -10.34 -1.75 -8.18
CA LEU A 45 -10.23 -0.96 -9.40
C LEU A 45 -9.38 -1.65 -10.49
N GLN A 46 -8.88 -2.86 -10.23
CA GLN A 46 -8.14 -3.69 -11.20
C GLN A 46 -7.03 -2.91 -11.93
N GLY A 47 -6.31 -2.07 -11.20
CA GLY A 47 -5.23 -1.23 -11.74
C GLY A 47 -5.67 0.06 -12.45
N SER A 48 -6.97 0.34 -12.52
CA SER A 48 -7.52 1.60 -13.06
C SER A 48 -7.57 2.74 -12.03
N GLY A 49 -7.29 2.42 -10.77
CA GLY A 49 -7.30 3.36 -9.66
C GLY A 49 -5.98 4.10 -9.44
N PRO A 50 -5.98 5.13 -8.58
CA PRO A 50 -4.75 5.81 -8.19
C PRO A 50 -3.79 4.85 -7.47
N VAL A 51 -2.49 5.11 -7.66
CA VAL A 51 -1.40 4.43 -6.94
C VAL A 51 -0.74 5.43 -6.02
N LEU A 52 -0.70 5.12 -4.73
CA LEU A 52 -0.07 5.96 -3.71
C LEU A 52 1.33 5.39 -3.40
N GLY A 53 2.37 6.19 -3.59
CA GLY A 53 3.75 5.84 -3.26
C GLY A 53 4.14 6.34 -1.87
N PHE A 54 4.88 5.51 -1.12
CA PHE A 54 5.39 5.83 0.20
C PHE A 54 6.79 5.23 0.40
N PRO A 55 7.67 5.88 1.18
CA PRO A 55 8.87 5.22 1.66
C PRO A 55 8.52 3.97 2.48
N ALA A 56 9.26 2.88 2.29
CA ALA A 56 9.08 1.61 2.99
C ALA A 56 9.19 1.78 4.51
N SER A 57 10.07 2.68 4.95
CA SER A 57 10.22 3.04 6.37
C SER A 57 8.93 3.65 6.95
N ALA A 58 8.21 4.48 6.19
CA ALA A 58 6.94 5.06 6.61
C ALA A 58 5.83 4.01 6.69
N VAL A 59 5.77 3.07 5.73
CA VAL A 59 4.82 1.95 5.75
C VAL A 59 5.10 1.03 6.95
N SER A 60 6.37 0.73 7.24
CA SER A 60 6.78 -0.04 8.40
C SER A 60 6.37 0.64 9.72
N ALA A 61 6.60 1.95 9.85
CA ALA A 61 6.20 2.72 11.02
C ALA A 61 4.67 2.72 11.20
N LEU A 62 3.91 2.94 10.12
CA LEU A 62 2.45 2.96 10.14
C LEU A 62 1.88 1.59 10.57
N THR A 63 2.32 0.50 9.93
CA THR A 63 1.82 -0.85 10.25
C THR A 63 2.18 -1.26 11.67
N SER A 64 3.36 -0.87 12.15
CA SER A 64 3.77 -1.07 13.54
C SER A 64 2.86 -0.30 14.49
N ALA A 65 2.57 0.98 14.20
CA ALA A 65 1.67 1.80 15.01
C ALA A 65 0.24 1.21 15.07
N VAL A 66 -0.29 0.73 13.95
CA VAL A 66 -1.62 0.07 13.89
C VAL A 66 -1.64 -1.21 14.72
N LYS A 67 -0.59 -2.05 14.65
CA LYS A 67 -0.50 -3.29 15.43
C LYS A 67 -0.40 -3.03 16.93
N THR A 68 0.33 -2.00 17.34
CA THR A 68 0.56 -1.69 18.75
C THR A 68 -0.60 -0.91 19.39
N LYS A 69 -1.27 -0.05 18.63
CA LYS A 69 -2.42 0.74 19.10
C LYS A 69 -3.66 0.38 18.29
N GLY A 70 -4.35 -0.67 18.72
CA GLY A 70 -5.56 -1.19 18.07
C GLY A 70 -6.68 -0.17 17.84
N HIS A 71 -6.65 1.04 18.42
CA HIS A 71 -7.48 2.18 18.03
C HIS A 71 -6.78 3.49 18.46
N ARG A 72 -6.80 4.51 17.59
CA ARG A 72 -6.20 5.87 17.68
C ARG A 72 -4.70 6.00 17.39
N LEU A 73 -4.40 6.46 16.17
CA LEU A 73 -3.34 7.45 15.95
C LEU A 73 -3.72 8.70 16.76
N ALA A 74 -3.31 8.75 18.02
CA ALA A 74 -3.50 9.93 18.85
C ALA A 74 -2.51 11.01 18.41
N GLY A 75 -2.98 12.02 17.68
CA GLY A 75 -2.18 13.21 17.35
C GLY A 75 -2.75 13.93 16.13
N GLY A 76 -3.19 15.17 16.33
CA GLY A 76 -3.94 15.97 15.36
C GLY A 76 -3.17 16.37 14.10
N PHE A 77 -3.96 16.66 13.06
CA PHE A 77 -3.60 17.57 11.98
C PHE A 77 -3.61 19.00 12.52
#